data_AF-A0A960XKM5-F1
#
_entry.id   AF-A0A960XKM5-F1
#
_cell.length_a   1.000
_cell.length_b   1.000
_cell.length_c   1.000
_cell.angle_alpha   90.00
_cell.angle_beta   90.00
_cell.angle_gamma   90.00
#
_symmetry.space_group_name_H-M   'P 1'
#
loop_
_entity.id
_entity.type
_entity.pdbx_description
1 polymer ?
#
loop_
_entity_poly.entity_id
_entity_poly.type
_entity_poly.pdbx_seq_one_letter_code
_entity_poly.pdbx_strand_id
1 'polypeptide(L)'
;FEAQLQPHNWLERGWFERHRQRLHGTSVVYRLPTRAVAGHSLDLVIKWSRVGEDVPGGTMNVDHFINADFNTPFEEFALLTELRDGGYGPPGFRVRTQRPLGIYVPSERLQLWQTGRSESKIAAKIAKHPGVELDILRQYVLIYEWVKGVDLVEAFSRSHEDAEERDRLLGSATSLVIHELAHKGFRVADMKPAHIIVRQHEDGSLARDRTGQIIYALVDHELLQRTPEHEEAVRQSHRAHYLEHMARRFESRAEKPLPPHLDAVNILGVDYIYGRSESTGGRLWVAGKDPDLFNYFLPERWRRTPAESLSPYAQVFRTRTKDNINLVWRVSRMGEVPDSSGGEERLESVRELGFNSPFEEFAMANDLNSRGFRTVFLRAIYMTGRKVERSGVGDLRRHERLARIRTPDGEPLLLPDHDYITIWGFWNGADKLVVGHRGPASRGLDAESACFEGIINDETLADLIYLTQSRLAHRGYEHLDLRPNHVLVSVNERRELVRDSTGRPELRLCNFELLRRIPE
;
A
#
# COMPACT_ATOMS: atom_id res chain seq x y z
N PHE A 1 -16.74 26.29 -6.43
CA PHE A 1 -16.53 25.12 -7.30
C PHE A 1 -17.31 23.91 -6.77
N GLU A 2 -17.11 23.48 -5.52
CA GLU A 2 -17.84 22.36 -4.90
C GLU A 2 -19.37 22.44 -5.04
N ALA A 3 -19.98 23.61 -4.78
CA ALA A 3 -21.43 23.80 -4.93
C ALA A 3 -21.94 23.47 -6.35
N GLN A 4 -21.15 23.72 -7.40
CA GLN A 4 -21.52 23.40 -8.79
C GLN A 4 -21.56 21.90 -9.07
N LEU A 5 -20.75 21.12 -8.35
CA LEU A 5 -20.64 19.66 -8.52
C LEU A 5 -21.69 18.88 -7.72
N GLN A 6 -22.52 19.57 -6.93
CA GLN A 6 -23.62 18.93 -6.23
C GLN A 6 -24.59 18.27 -7.24
N PRO A 7 -25.01 17.01 -7.04
CA PRO A 7 -25.77 16.26 -8.05
C PRO A 7 -27.04 16.96 -8.56
N HIS A 8 -27.72 17.75 -7.72
CA HIS A 8 -28.90 18.50 -8.12
C HIS A 8 -28.65 19.56 -9.22
N ASN A 9 -27.39 19.94 -9.44
CA ASN A 9 -27.00 20.95 -10.44
C ASN A 9 -26.70 20.36 -11.82
N TRP A 10 -26.62 19.03 -11.97
CA TRP A 10 -26.29 18.41 -13.25
C TRP A 10 -26.95 17.05 -13.48
N LEU A 11 -27.21 16.26 -12.42
CA LEU A 11 -27.81 14.92 -12.48
C LEU A 11 -29.31 14.90 -12.14
N GLU A 12 -29.89 16.01 -11.69
CA GLU A 12 -31.35 16.10 -11.52
C GLU A 12 -32.04 15.75 -12.83
N ARG A 13 -33.00 14.81 -12.78
CA ARG A 13 -33.56 14.14 -13.95
C ARG A 13 -34.02 15.10 -15.05
N GLY A 14 -34.81 16.11 -14.69
CA GLY A 14 -35.32 17.09 -15.64
C GLY A 14 -34.23 17.95 -16.26
N TRP A 15 -33.20 18.31 -15.49
CA TRP A 15 -32.04 19.03 -16.01
C TRP A 15 -31.20 18.15 -16.93
N PHE A 16 -30.85 16.94 -16.49
CA PHE A 16 -29.99 16.01 -17.20
C PHE A 16 -30.59 15.59 -18.55
N GLU A 17 -31.86 15.19 -18.58
CA GLU A 17 -32.55 14.75 -19.80
C GLU A 17 -32.62 15.87 -20.85
N ARG A 18 -32.81 17.13 -20.43
CA ARG A 18 -32.91 18.29 -21.34
C ARG A 18 -31.57 18.77 -21.89
N HIS A 19 -30.49 18.67 -21.11
CA HIS A 19 -29.22 19.33 -21.46
C HIS A 19 -28.09 18.37 -21.84
N ARG A 20 -28.26 17.05 -21.64
CA ARG A 20 -27.23 16.08 -22.01
C ARG A 20 -27.09 15.98 -23.52
N GLN A 21 -25.84 16.07 -23.98
CA GLN A 21 -25.44 15.73 -25.33
C GLN A 21 -24.59 14.47 -25.26
N ARG A 22 -25.02 13.38 -25.90
CA ARG A 22 -24.21 12.15 -25.99
C ARG A 22 -23.00 12.42 -26.88
N LEU A 23 -21.81 12.09 -26.40
CA LEU A 23 -20.59 12.17 -27.19
C LEU A 23 -20.38 10.89 -28.00
N HIS A 24 -19.72 10.99 -29.14
CA HIS A 24 -19.38 9.83 -29.97
C HIS A 24 -18.39 8.91 -29.25
N GLY A 25 -18.60 7.60 -29.36
CA GLY A 25 -17.75 6.59 -28.73
C GLY A 25 -18.53 5.35 -28.31
N THR A 26 -17.80 4.34 -27.86
CA THR A 26 -18.37 3.09 -27.34
C THR A 26 -18.84 3.22 -25.89
N SER A 27 -18.26 4.15 -25.13
CA SER A 27 -18.62 4.44 -23.75
C SER A 27 -19.87 5.33 -23.63
N VAL A 28 -20.55 5.25 -22.49
CA VAL A 28 -21.65 6.16 -22.15
C VAL A 28 -21.07 7.46 -21.59
N VAL A 29 -20.87 8.43 -22.48
CA VAL A 29 -20.29 9.74 -22.14
C VAL A 29 -21.25 10.84 -22.58
N TYR A 30 -21.49 11.80 -21.68
CA TYR A 30 -22.32 12.97 -21.96
C TYR A 30 -21.57 14.27 -21.68
N ARG A 31 -21.81 15.28 -22.51
CA ARG A 31 -21.51 16.68 -22.21
C ARG A 31 -22.78 17.36 -21.72
N LEU A 32 -22.67 18.20 -20.68
CA LEU A 32 -23.78 19.05 -20.24
C LEU A 32 -23.27 20.22 -19.37
N PRO A 33 -23.98 21.36 -19.37
CA PRO A 33 -23.73 22.45 -18.42
C PRO A 33 -24.31 22.13 -17.04
N THR A 34 -23.66 22.66 -15.98
CA THR A 34 -24.30 22.78 -14.66
C THR A 34 -25.35 23.88 -14.66
N ARG A 35 -26.32 23.78 -13.74
CA ARG A 35 -27.16 24.92 -13.36
C ARG A 35 -26.27 26.07 -12.90
N ALA A 36 -26.73 27.30 -13.14
CA ALA A 36 -25.98 28.47 -12.71
C ALA A 36 -25.95 28.59 -11.18
N VAL A 37 -24.74 28.60 -10.60
CA VAL A 37 -24.52 28.91 -9.17
C VAL A 37 -23.67 30.16 -9.10
N ALA A 38 -24.19 31.20 -8.43
CA ALA A 38 -23.59 32.54 -8.38
C ALA A 38 -23.27 33.12 -9.78
N GLY A 39 -24.16 32.92 -10.76
CA GLY A 39 -24.02 33.46 -12.12
C GLY A 39 -23.03 32.71 -13.02
N HIS A 40 -22.38 31.65 -12.52
CA HIS A 40 -21.45 30.84 -13.30
C HIS A 40 -22.02 29.46 -13.60
N SER A 41 -21.67 28.88 -14.75
CA SER A 41 -21.97 27.50 -15.14
C SER A 41 -20.69 26.83 -15.61
N LEU A 42 -20.55 25.52 -15.38
CA LEU A 42 -19.45 24.69 -15.84
C LEU A 42 -19.95 23.74 -16.93
N ASP A 43 -19.20 23.62 -18.02
CA ASP A 43 -19.41 22.53 -18.98
C ASP A 43 -18.72 21.27 -18.48
N LEU A 44 -19.52 20.25 -18.18
CA LEU A 44 -19.07 18.97 -17.65
C LEU A 44 -19.02 17.91 -18.75
N VAL A 45 -18.11 16.96 -18.58
CA VAL A 45 -18.13 15.64 -19.20
C VAL A 45 -18.38 14.61 -18.11
N ILE A 46 -19.45 13.85 -18.28
CA ILE A 46 -19.87 12.81 -17.35
C ILE A 46 -19.67 11.45 -18.00
N LYS A 47 -18.95 10.58 -17.31
CA LYS A 47 -18.59 9.24 -17.78
C LYS A 47 -18.87 8.20 -16.71
N TRP A 48 -19.45 7.07 -17.08
CA TRP A 48 -19.64 5.94 -16.18
C TRP A 48 -18.41 5.03 -16.25
N SER A 49 -17.84 4.71 -15.09
CA SER A 49 -16.67 3.85 -15.00
C SER A 49 -17.02 2.42 -15.38
N ARG A 50 -16.26 1.89 -16.35
CA ARG A 50 -16.31 0.50 -16.80
C ARG A 50 -15.45 -0.45 -15.98
N VAL A 51 -15.07 -0.06 -14.76
CA VAL A 51 -14.23 -0.89 -13.89
C VAL A 51 -14.82 -2.29 -13.73
N GLY A 52 -14.02 -3.32 -14.00
CA GLY A 52 -14.44 -4.71 -13.88
C GLY A 52 -15.25 -5.26 -15.06
N GLU A 53 -15.57 -4.46 -16.07
CA GLU A 53 -16.16 -4.93 -17.33
C GLU A 53 -15.11 -5.58 -18.25
N ASP A 54 -15.57 -6.21 -19.34
CA ASP A 54 -14.70 -6.75 -20.38
C ASP A 54 -14.25 -5.67 -21.37
N VAL A 55 -12.95 -5.67 -21.67
CA VAL A 55 -12.39 -4.77 -22.68
C VAL A 55 -12.69 -5.37 -24.07
N PRO A 56 -13.40 -4.67 -24.97
CA PRO A 56 -13.83 -5.24 -26.24
C PRO A 56 -12.68 -5.68 -27.18
N GLY A 57 -12.78 -6.94 -27.64
CA GLY A 57 -11.96 -7.61 -28.66
C GLY A 57 -11.39 -6.77 -29.80
N GLY A 58 -12.28 -6.08 -30.51
CA GLY A 58 -12.00 -5.52 -31.83
C GLY A 58 -11.27 -4.18 -31.84
N THR A 59 -10.66 -3.75 -30.74
CA THR A 59 -10.13 -2.38 -30.61
C THR A 59 -8.63 -2.25 -30.37
N MET A 60 -7.89 -3.33 -30.12
CA MET A 60 -6.46 -3.25 -29.74
C MET A 60 -5.54 -4.15 -30.58
N ASN A 61 -4.26 -3.79 -30.65
CA ASN A 61 -3.20 -4.64 -31.21
C ASN A 61 -3.04 -5.93 -30.38
N VAL A 62 -2.84 -7.06 -31.08
CA VAL A 62 -2.90 -8.45 -30.55
C VAL A 62 -2.00 -8.69 -29.32
N ASP A 63 -0.82 -8.07 -29.24
CA ASP A 63 0.12 -8.26 -28.12
C ASP A 63 -0.34 -7.62 -26.79
N HIS A 64 -1.25 -6.64 -26.85
CA HIS A 64 -1.74 -5.91 -25.66
C HIS A 64 -3.05 -6.47 -25.11
N PHE A 65 -3.69 -7.40 -25.84
CA PHE A 65 -5.03 -7.88 -25.54
C PHE A 65 -5.10 -8.75 -24.28
N ILE A 66 -4.01 -9.44 -23.93
CA ILE A 66 -4.07 -10.54 -22.95
C ILE A 66 -4.22 -10.03 -21.51
N ASN A 67 -3.88 -8.76 -21.19
CA ASN A 67 -3.84 -8.25 -19.81
C ASN A 67 -4.40 -6.83 -19.60
N ALA A 68 -5.12 -6.24 -20.56
CA ALA A 68 -5.66 -4.89 -20.39
C ALA A 68 -6.97 -4.91 -19.59
N ASP A 69 -7.01 -4.14 -18.50
CA ASP A 69 -8.18 -3.96 -17.63
C ASP A 69 -8.47 -2.47 -17.42
N PHE A 70 -9.74 -2.09 -17.45
CA PHE A 70 -10.17 -0.73 -17.12
C PHE A 70 -9.71 -0.31 -15.73
N ASN A 71 -9.21 0.91 -15.61
CA ASN A 71 -8.83 1.52 -14.34
C ASN A 71 -10.04 1.61 -13.40
N THR A 72 -9.79 1.46 -12.09
CA THR A 72 -10.77 1.94 -11.10
C THR A 72 -10.92 3.46 -11.26
N PRO A 73 -12.06 4.06 -10.87
CA PRO A 73 -12.23 5.51 -10.96
C PRO A 73 -11.14 6.27 -10.17
N PHE A 74 -10.66 5.68 -9.09
CA PHE A 74 -9.57 6.22 -8.27
C PHE A 74 -8.20 6.07 -8.93
N GLU A 75 -7.91 4.92 -9.56
CA GLU A 75 -6.70 4.73 -10.38
C GLU A 75 -6.63 5.76 -11.50
N GLU A 76 -7.73 5.95 -12.23
CA GLU A 76 -7.81 6.89 -13.34
C GLU A 76 -7.51 8.32 -12.87
N PHE A 77 -8.14 8.77 -11.77
CA PHE A 77 -7.89 10.09 -11.20
C PHE A 77 -6.46 10.23 -10.67
N ALA A 78 -5.90 9.21 -10.02
CA ALA A 78 -4.54 9.24 -9.50
C ALA A 78 -3.50 9.37 -10.63
N LEU A 79 -3.59 8.52 -11.65
CA LEU A 79 -2.70 8.55 -12.81
C LEU A 79 -2.82 9.85 -13.59
N LEU A 80 -4.05 10.36 -13.75
CA LEU A 80 -4.29 11.61 -14.46
C LEU A 80 -3.71 12.80 -13.69
N THR A 81 -3.87 12.83 -12.36
CA THR A 81 -3.31 13.88 -11.52
C THR A 81 -1.79 13.87 -11.59
N GLU A 82 -1.18 12.70 -11.47
CA GLU A 82 0.28 12.52 -11.59
C GLU A 82 0.82 12.97 -12.95
N LEU A 83 0.17 12.59 -14.06
CA LEU A 83 0.52 13.03 -15.40
C LEU A 83 0.46 14.57 -15.53
N ARG A 84 -0.55 15.20 -14.92
CA ARG A 84 -0.74 16.66 -14.95
C ARG A 84 0.27 17.42 -14.10
N ASP A 85 0.67 16.85 -12.96
CA ASP A 85 1.72 17.42 -12.10
C ASP A 85 3.07 17.40 -12.84
N GLY A 86 3.29 16.41 -13.70
CA GLY A 86 4.39 16.40 -14.67
C GLY A 86 5.77 16.25 -14.05
N GLY A 87 5.85 15.73 -12.82
CA GLY A 87 7.09 15.52 -12.07
C GLY A 87 8.01 14.44 -12.62
N TYR A 88 7.50 13.55 -13.49
CA TYR A 88 8.29 12.54 -14.20
C TYR A 88 8.50 12.90 -15.68
N GLY A 89 9.64 12.49 -16.23
CA GLY A 89 10.03 12.77 -17.60
C GLY A 89 10.53 14.21 -17.82
N PRO A 90 10.98 14.54 -19.04
CA PRO A 90 11.58 15.83 -19.33
C PRO A 90 10.53 16.97 -19.26
N PRO A 91 10.91 18.19 -18.85
CA PRO A 91 9.98 19.31 -18.68
C PRO A 91 9.45 19.87 -20.02
N GLY A 92 10.08 19.53 -21.14
CA GLY A 92 9.75 20.06 -22.47
C GLY A 92 8.43 19.56 -23.06
N PHE A 93 7.94 18.39 -22.65
CA PHE A 93 6.66 17.86 -23.13
C PHE A 93 5.52 18.27 -22.20
N ARG A 94 4.43 18.79 -22.77
CA ARG A 94 3.24 19.18 -21.99
C ARG A 94 2.00 18.46 -22.50
N VAL A 95 1.78 17.28 -21.97
CA VAL A 95 0.54 16.51 -22.17
C VAL A 95 -0.59 17.21 -21.40
N ARG A 96 -1.51 17.85 -22.13
CA ARG A 96 -2.72 18.43 -21.52
C ARG A 96 -3.79 17.36 -21.47
N THR A 97 -4.69 17.47 -20.50
CA THR A 97 -5.79 16.52 -20.31
C THR A 97 -7.05 17.25 -19.86
N GLN A 98 -8.19 16.56 -19.84
CA GLN A 98 -9.35 17.04 -19.10
C GLN A 98 -9.01 17.26 -17.64
N ARG A 99 -9.58 18.28 -17.02
CA ARG A 99 -9.42 18.48 -15.59
C ARG A 99 -10.35 17.51 -14.85
N PRO A 100 -9.84 16.59 -14.01
CA PRO A 100 -10.69 15.79 -13.14
C PRO A 100 -11.34 16.69 -12.09
N LEU A 101 -12.66 16.61 -11.94
CA LEU A 101 -13.43 17.47 -11.04
C LEU A 101 -14.00 16.71 -9.85
N GLY A 102 -14.40 15.45 -10.04
CA GLY A 102 -14.91 14.61 -8.94
C GLY A 102 -15.35 13.22 -9.39
N ILE A 103 -15.52 12.34 -8.41
CA ILE A 103 -16.12 11.02 -8.58
C ILE A 103 -17.42 11.02 -7.77
N TYR A 104 -18.54 10.81 -8.43
CA TYR A 104 -19.85 10.68 -7.79
C TYR A 104 -20.26 9.20 -7.74
N VAL A 105 -20.68 8.76 -6.55
CA VAL A 105 -21.16 7.39 -6.32
C VAL A 105 -22.62 7.49 -5.88
N PRO A 106 -23.59 7.15 -6.75
CA PRO A 106 -25.00 7.12 -6.37
C PRO A 106 -25.24 6.21 -5.16
N SER A 107 -26.21 6.58 -4.30
CA SER A 107 -26.57 5.80 -3.12
C SER A 107 -27.21 4.45 -3.47
N GLU A 108 -27.86 4.35 -4.63
CA GLU A 108 -28.49 3.14 -5.16
C GLU A 108 -27.47 2.00 -5.34
N ARG A 109 -27.89 0.79 -4.96
CA ARG A 109 -27.15 -0.45 -5.25
C ARG A 109 -27.88 -1.19 -6.36
N LEU A 110 -27.12 -1.64 -7.34
CA LEU A 110 -27.59 -2.38 -8.50
C LEU A 110 -27.38 -3.89 -8.31
N GLN A 111 -27.96 -4.67 -9.22
CA GLN A 111 -27.66 -6.08 -9.37
C GLN A 111 -26.40 -6.28 -10.23
N LEU A 112 -25.69 -7.41 -10.05
CA LEU A 112 -24.44 -7.69 -10.75
C LEU A 112 -24.58 -7.63 -12.29
N TRP A 113 -25.68 -8.15 -12.83
CA TRP A 113 -25.96 -8.10 -14.26
C TRP A 113 -26.20 -6.67 -14.78
N GLN A 114 -26.65 -5.73 -13.93
CA GLN A 114 -26.85 -4.33 -14.31
C GLN A 114 -25.54 -3.55 -14.36
N THR A 115 -24.52 -3.97 -13.58
CA THR A 115 -23.19 -3.35 -13.63
C THR A 115 -22.31 -3.97 -14.72
N GLY A 116 -22.62 -5.20 -15.16
CA GLY A 116 -21.83 -5.89 -16.19
C GLY A 116 -20.41 -6.28 -15.73
N ARG A 117 -20.15 -6.21 -14.41
CA ARG A 117 -18.81 -6.39 -13.85
C ARG A 117 -18.53 -7.84 -13.50
N SER A 118 -17.28 -8.24 -13.69
CA SER A 118 -16.74 -9.50 -13.23
C SER A 118 -16.26 -9.41 -11.78
N GLU A 119 -16.71 -10.35 -10.95
CA GLU A 119 -16.25 -10.49 -9.56
C GLU A 119 -14.74 -10.72 -9.48
N SER A 120 -14.17 -11.53 -10.38
CA SER A 120 -12.73 -11.82 -10.37
C SER A 120 -11.89 -10.60 -10.73
N LYS A 121 -12.34 -9.78 -11.69
CA LYS A 121 -11.66 -8.52 -12.05
C LYS A 121 -11.74 -7.50 -10.93
N ILE A 122 -12.89 -7.35 -10.30
CA ILE A 122 -13.05 -6.45 -9.16
C ILE A 122 -12.18 -6.91 -7.98
N ALA A 123 -12.16 -8.21 -7.69
CA ALA A 123 -11.28 -8.77 -6.68
C ALA A 123 -9.79 -8.50 -7.00
N ALA A 124 -9.38 -8.63 -8.26
CA ALA A 124 -8.02 -8.30 -8.70
C ALA A 124 -7.70 -6.80 -8.53
N LYS A 125 -8.63 -5.90 -8.82
CA LYS A 125 -8.46 -4.45 -8.59
C LYS A 125 -8.34 -4.09 -7.12
N ILE A 126 -9.21 -4.63 -6.26
CA ILE A 126 -9.11 -4.48 -4.80
C ILE A 126 -7.79 -5.07 -4.29
N ALA A 127 -7.35 -6.20 -4.86
CA ALA A 127 -6.07 -6.80 -4.54
C ALA A 127 -4.88 -5.96 -5.01
N LYS A 128 -5.01 -5.16 -6.08
CA LYS A 128 -3.96 -4.24 -6.53
C LYS A 128 -3.92 -2.96 -5.70
N HIS A 129 -5.07 -2.42 -5.29
CA HIS A 129 -5.20 -1.14 -4.58
C HIS A 129 -5.87 -1.29 -3.20
N PRO A 130 -5.13 -1.81 -2.21
CA PRO A 130 -5.62 -1.96 -0.84
C PRO A 130 -5.93 -0.63 -0.17
N GLY A 131 -7.06 -0.56 0.54
CA GLY A 131 -7.55 0.66 1.19
C GLY A 131 -8.43 1.53 0.29
N VAL A 132 -8.61 1.16 -0.99
CA VAL A 132 -9.61 1.78 -1.88
C VAL A 132 -10.86 0.91 -1.85
N GLU A 133 -11.95 1.45 -1.30
CA GLU A 133 -13.24 0.75 -1.30
C GLU A 133 -13.87 0.77 -2.70
N LEU A 134 -14.09 -0.43 -3.25
CA LEU A 134 -14.76 -0.63 -4.51
C LEU A 134 -15.97 -1.57 -4.31
N ASP A 135 -17.18 -1.04 -4.43
CA ASP A 135 -18.42 -1.80 -4.37
C ASP A 135 -18.81 -2.22 -5.79
N ILE A 136 -18.76 -3.52 -6.05
CA ILE A 136 -19.13 -4.11 -7.34
C ILE A 136 -20.56 -3.76 -7.76
N LEU A 137 -21.44 -3.49 -6.81
CA LEU A 137 -22.86 -3.19 -7.02
C LEU A 137 -23.16 -1.69 -7.18
N ARG A 138 -22.15 -0.81 -7.15
CA ARG A 138 -22.36 0.65 -7.29
C ARG A 138 -21.82 1.21 -8.59
N GLN A 139 -22.55 2.12 -9.21
CA GLN A 139 -21.98 2.90 -10.32
C GLN A 139 -20.99 3.94 -9.79
N TYR A 140 -19.96 4.20 -10.59
CA TYR A 140 -19.02 5.28 -10.35
C TYR A 140 -19.10 6.23 -11.54
N VAL A 141 -19.42 7.48 -11.26
CA VAL A 141 -19.59 8.53 -12.26
C VAL A 141 -18.41 9.49 -12.17
N LEU A 142 -17.57 9.48 -13.19
CA LEU A 142 -16.41 10.35 -13.33
C LEU A 142 -16.86 11.69 -13.93
N ILE A 143 -16.45 12.78 -13.29
CA ILE A 143 -16.80 14.15 -13.67
C ILE A 143 -15.53 14.87 -14.10
N TYR A 144 -15.52 15.32 -15.35
CA TYR A 144 -14.43 16.05 -15.97
C TYR A 144 -14.89 17.42 -16.47
N GLU A 145 -13.95 18.35 -16.60
CA GLU A 145 -14.19 19.62 -17.31
C GLU A 145 -14.17 19.39 -18.83
N TRP A 146 -15.08 20.05 -19.54
CA TRP A 146 -15.09 20.04 -21.01
C TRP A 146 -13.85 20.73 -21.58
N VAL A 147 -13.21 20.07 -22.54
CA VAL A 147 -12.11 20.65 -23.30
C VAL A 147 -12.63 21.17 -24.63
N LYS A 148 -12.47 22.47 -24.87
CA LYS A 148 -12.82 23.09 -26.15
C LYS A 148 -11.89 22.59 -27.26
N GLY A 149 -12.49 22.02 -28.30
CA GLY A 149 -11.82 21.53 -29.50
C GLY A 149 -12.68 20.50 -30.23
N VAL A 150 -12.08 19.88 -31.24
CA VAL A 150 -12.60 18.71 -31.96
C VAL A 150 -11.57 17.59 -31.86
N ASP A 151 -11.98 16.33 -32.03
CA ASP A 151 -11.00 15.24 -32.08
C ASP A 151 -10.18 15.26 -33.38
N LEU A 152 -9.04 14.58 -33.41
CA LEU A 152 -8.17 14.58 -34.58
C LEU A 152 -8.86 14.02 -35.85
N VAL A 153 -9.75 13.03 -35.72
CA VAL A 153 -10.46 12.46 -36.87
C VAL A 153 -11.35 13.53 -37.48
N GLU A 154 -12.11 14.24 -36.65
CA GLU A 154 -12.94 15.35 -37.08
C GLU A 154 -12.11 16.50 -37.66
N ALA A 155 -11.01 16.89 -37.00
CA ALA A 155 -10.15 17.97 -37.45
C ALA A 155 -9.58 17.75 -38.86
N PHE A 156 -9.12 16.52 -39.13
CA PHE A 156 -8.57 16.13 -40.42
C PHE A 156 -9.64 15.75 -41.46
N SER A 157 -10.85 15.34 -41.04
CA SER A 157 -11.96 15.14 -41.99
C SER A 157 -12.39 16.44 -42.69
N ARG A 158 -12.11 17.59 -42.07
CA ARG A 158 -12.41 18.93 -42.56
C ARG A 158 -11.28 19.54 -43.40
N SER A 159 -10.13 18.86 -43.53
CA SER A 159 -9.04 19.34 -44.38
C SER A 159 -9.34 19.08 -45.86
N HIS A 160 -8.72 19.87 -46.75
CA HIS A 160 -8.83 19.70 -48.20
C HIS A 160 -7.81 18.69 -48.76
N GLU A 161 -7.15 17.93 -47.87
CA GLU A 161 -6.14 16.93 -48.24
C GLU A 161 -6.80 15.69 -48.84
N ASP A 162 -6.06 14.97 -49.69
CA ASP A 162 -6.50 13.67 -50.17
C ASP A 162 -6.51 12.61 -49.04
N ALA A 163 -7.09 11.44 -49.32
CA ALA A 163 -7.26 10.40 -48.31
C ALA A 163 -5.93 9.84 -47.79
N GLU A 164 -4.91 9.71 -48.65
CA GLU A 164 -3.62 9.14 -48.26
C GLU A 164 -2.83 10.11 -47.37
N GLU A 165 -2.78 11.39 -47.74
CA GLU A 165 -2.10 12.41 -46.95
C GLU A 165 -2.83 12.65 -45.62
N ARG A 166 -4.16 12.60 -45.61
CA ARG A 166 -4.95 12.66 -44.38
C ARG A 166 -4.61 11.53 -43.40
N ASP A 167 -4.55 10.29 -43.89
CA ASP A 167 -4.21 9.14 -43.06
C ASP A 167 -2.77 9.23 -42.54
N ARG A 168 -1.84 9.72 -43.37
CA ARG A 168 -0.45 9.99 -42.99
C ARG A 168 -0.35 11.04 -41.87
N LEU A 169 -1.05 12.16 -42.01
CA LEU A 169 -1.07 13.24 -41.01
C LEU A 169 -1.71 12.78 -39.70
N LEU A 170 -2.81 12.04 -39.78
CA LEU A 170 -3.48 11.45 -38.62
C LEU A 170 -2.56 10.48 -37.87
N GLY A 171 -1.88 9.59 -38.61
CA GLY A 171 -0.90 8.66 -38.06
C GLY A 171 0.30 9.35 -37.43
N SER A 172 0.84 10.39 -38.08
CA SER A 172 1.95 11.19 -37.56
C SER A 172 1.59 11.94 -36.27
N ALA A 173 0.43 12.62 -36.25
CA ALA A 173 -0.05 13.33 -35.07
C ALA A 173 -0.32 12.38 -33.89
N THR A 174 -0.92 11.22 -34.17
CA THR A 174 -1.18 10.21 -33.13
C THR A 174 0.14 9.63 -32.59
N SER A 175 1.10 9.34 -33.47
CA SER A 175 2.42 8.83 -33.08
C SER A 175 3.19 9.83 -32.21
N LEU A 176 3.09 11.12 -32.54
CA LEU A 176 3.68 12.20 -31.75
C LEU A 176 3.14 12.20 -30.32
N VAL A 177 1.80 12.15 -30.15
CA VAL A 177 1.18 12.12 -28.82
C VAL A 177 1.57 10.88 -28.03
N ILE A 178 1.61 9.71 -28.68
CA ILE A 178 2.08 8.46 -28.05
C ILE A 178 3.52 8.61 -27.56
N HIS A 179 4.39 9.19 -28.38
CA HIS A 179 5.79 9.40 -28.06
C HIS A 179 5.98 10.37 -26.88
N GLU A 180 5.26 11.49 -26.85
CA GLU A 180 5.31 12.43 -25.74
C GLU A 180 4.79 11.83 -24.44
N LEU A 181 3.69 11.06 -24.51
CA LEU A 181 3.13 10.38 -23.35
C LEU A 181 4.13 9.35 -22.78
N ALA A 182 4.79 8.59 -23.65
CA ALA A 182 5.83 7.63 -23.27
C ALA A 182 7.03 8.33 -22.61
N HIS A 183 7.47 9.48 -23.13
CA HIS A 183 8.52 10.28 -22.49
C HIS A 183 8.13 10.83 -21.12
N LYS A 184 6.84 11.06 -20.90
CA LYS A 184 6.29 11.37 -19.58
C LYS A 184 6.08 10.14 -18.69
N GLY A 185 6.46 8.94 -19.14
CA GLY A 185 6.34 7.71 -18.36
C GLY A 185 4.93 7.15 -18.32
N PHE A 186 4.10 7.47 -19.32
CA PHE A 186 2.71 7.00 -19.40
C PHE A 186 2.41 6.38 -20.77
N ARG A 187 1.32 5.62 -20.84
CA ARG A 187 0.75 5.10 -22.09
C ARG A 187 -0.76 4.91 -21.95
N VAL A 188 -1.49 4.95 -23.05
CA VAL A 188 -2.89 4.50 -23.13
C VAL A 188 -2.93 3.25 -24.00
N ALA A 189 -3.42 2.14 -23.47
CA ALA A 189 -3.38 0.85 -24.18
C ALA A 189 -4.21 0.85 -25.48
N ASP A 190 -5.35 1.54 -25.48
CA ASP A 190 -6.25 1.70 -26.63
C ASP A 190 -6.16 3.14 -27.18
N MET A 191 -4.95 3.65 -27.41
CA MET A 191 -4.81 5.02 -27.95
C MET A 191 -5.39 5.11 -29.36
N LYS A 192 -6.32 6.04 -29.57
CA LYS A 192 -6.96 6.33 -30.85
C LYS A 192 -6.88 7.82 -31.18
N PRO A 193 -6.91 8.21 -32.46
CA PRO A 193 -6.94 9.62 -32.83
C PRO A 193 -8.16 10.36 -32.24
N ALA A 194 -9.28 9.67 -32.06
CA ALA A 194 -10.48 10.18 -31.40
C ALA A 194 -10.26 10.59 -29.92
N HIS A 195 -9.19 10.11 -29.28
CA HIS A 195 -8.84 10.46 -27.88
C HIS A 195 -8.01 11.75 -27.79
N ILE A 196 -7.70 12.38 -28.92
CA ILE A 196 -6.82 13.56 -28.99
C ILE A 196 -7.65 14.74 -29.46
N ILE A 197 -7.91 15.68 -28.54
CA ILE A 197 -8.67 16.90 -28.82
C ILE A 197 -7.70 18.00 -29.22
N VAL A 198 -7.94 18.59 -30.38
CA VAL A 198 -7.18 19.72 -30.93
C VAL A 198 -8.07 20.94 -31.09
N ARG A 199 -7.44 22.12 -31.13
CA ARG A 199 -8.13 23.35 -31.50
C ARG A 199 -7.82 23.68 -32.95
N GLN A 200 -8.87 23.96 -33.70
CA GLN A 200 -8.80 24.41 -35.07
C GLN A 200 -9.17 25.89 -35.13
N HIS A 201 -8.41 26.67 -35.89
CA HIS A 201 -8.71 28.05 -36.23
C HIS A 201 -9.77 28.12 -37.34
N GLU A 202 -10.34 29.31 -37.56
CA GLU A 202 -11.37 29.51 -38.60
C GLU A 202 -10.87 29.19 -40.02
N ASP A 203 -9.56 29.33 -40.25
CA ASP A 203 -8.89 29.00 -41.51
C ASP A 203 -8.61 27.48 -41.68
N GLY A 204 -9.02 26.65 -40.72
CA GLY A 204 -8.79 25.20 -40.74
C GLY A 204 -7.43 24.77 -40.19
N SER A 205 -6.53 25.70 -39.88
CA SER A 205 -5.22 25.37 -39.30
C SER A 205 -5.34 24.92 -37.83
N LEU A 206 -4.44 24.04 -37.40
CA LEU A 206 -4.39 23.57 -36.01
C LEU A 206 -3.58 24.52 -35.15
N ALA A 207 -4.09 24.78 -33.94
CA ALA A 207 -3.39 25.58 -32.93
C ALA A 207 -2.05 24.93 -32.58
N ARG A 208 -0.98 25.73 -32.63
CA ARG A 208 0.39 25.31 -32.33
C ARG A 208 1.00 26.13 -31.22
N ASP A 209 1.96 25.56 -30.51
CA ASP A 209 2.74 26.27 -29.52
C ASP A 209 3.93 27.03 -30.15
N ARG A 210 4.81 27.57 -29.30
CA ARG A 210 5.97 28.37 -29.75
C ARG A 210 7.03 27.53 -30.49
N THR A 211 7.02 26.21 -30.35
CA THR A 211 7.96 25.33 -31.07
C THR A 211 7.36 24.84 -32.40
N GLY A 212 6.13 25.26 -32.72
CA GLY A 212 5.40 24.82 -33.91
C GLY A 212 4.70 23.48 -33.72
N GLN A 213 4.65 22.94 -32.51
CA GLN A 213 4.01 21.66 -32.24
C GLN A 213 2.52 21.84 -31.98
N ILE A 214 1.70 20.86 -32.40
CA ILE A 214 0.24 20.92 -32.24
C ILE A 214 -0.11 20.93 -30.75
N ILE A 215 -0.97 21.86 -30.34
CA ILE A 215 -1.55 21.88 -29.00
C ILE A 215 -2.74 20.93 -28.99
N TYR A 216 -2.63 19.89 -28.17
CA TYR A 216 -3.69 18.91 -27.96
C TYR A 216 -4.02 18.75 -26.48
N ALA A 217 -5.13 18.10 -26.21
CA ALA A 217 -5.48 17.53 -24.92
C ALA A 217 -5.93 16.07 -25.09
N LEU A 218 -5.45 15.21 -24.20
CA LEU A 218 -5.89 13.82 -24.12
C LEU A 218 -7.25 13.74 -23.41
N VAL A 219 -8.13 12.88 -23.93
CA VAL A 219 -9.37 12.43 -23.28
C VAL A 219 -9.36 10.90 -23.19
N ASP A 220 -10.37 10.33 -22.53
CA ASP A 220 -10.53 8.89 -22.34
C ASP A 220 -9.34 8.19 -21.64
N HIS A 221 -9.32 8.28 -20.31
CA HIS A 221 -8.20 7.85 -19.46
C HIS A 221 -8.38 6.44 -18.86
N GLU A 222 -9.40 5.71 -19.28
CA GLU A 222 -9.80 4.42 -18.69
C GLU A 222 -8.74 3.33 -18.78
N LEU A 223 -7.82 3.45 -19.73
CA LEU A 223 -6.70 2.54 -19.96
C LEU A 223 -5.35 3.27 -19.90
N LEU A 224 -5.29 4.40 -19.20
CA LEU A 224 -4.04 5.10 -18.88
C LEU A 224 -3.22 4.25 -17.90
N GLN A 225 -1.93 4.12 -18.15
CA GLN A 225 -1.00 3.34 -17.32
C GLN A 225 0.35 4.05 -17.26
N ARG A 226 1.10 3.82 -16.17
CA ARG A 226 2.54 4.12 -16.17
C ARG A 226 3.27 3.15 -17.12
N THR A 227 4.39 3.59 -17.69
CA THR A 227 5.32 2.66 -18.35
C THR A 227 5.98 1.76 -17.30
N PRO A 228 6.49 0.57 -17.66
CA PRO A 228 7.17 -0.32 -16.72
C PRO A 228 8.34 0.36 -15.97
N GLU A 229 9.10 1.21 -16.65
CA GLU A 229 10.23 1.95 -16.10
C GLU A 229 9.76 2.99 -15.07
N HIS A 230 8.67 3.70 -15.37
CA HIS A 230 8.09 4.68 -14.46
C HIS A 230 7.46 3.99 -13.25
N GLU A 231 6.78 2.87 -13.42
CA GLU A 231 6.21 2.07 -12.33
C GLU A 231 7.30 1.53 -11.39
N GLU A 232 8.44 1.08 -11.92
CA GLU A 232 9.60 0.70 -11.09
C GLU A 232 10.19 1.92 -10.36
N ALA A 233 10.34 3.07 -11.02
CA ALA A 233 10.85 4.29 -10.39
C ALA A 233 9.96 4.77 -9.23
N VAL A 234 8.64 4.76 -9.41
CA VAL A 234 7.67 5.08 -8.34
C VAL A 234 7.82 4.11 -7.17
N ARG A 235 7.89 2.80 -7.44
CA ARG A 235 8.09 1.77 -6.40
C ARG A 235 9.40 1.97 -5.64
N GLN A 236 10.49 2.33 -6.32
CA GLN A 236 11.78 2.59 -5.69
C GLN A 236 11.75 3.85 -4.82
N SER A 237 11.14 4.93 -5.32
CA SER A 237 10.96 6.18 -4.57
C SER A 237 10.14 5.96 -3.29
N HIS A 238 9.01 5.25 -3.38
CA HIS A 238 8.18 4.91 -2.23
C HIS A 238 8.94 4.08 -1.19
N ARG A 239 9.77 3.13 -1.64
CA ARG A 239 10.60 2.32 -0.75
C ARG A 239 11.69 3.14 -0.07
N ALA A 240 12.34 4.05 -0.79
CA ALA A 240 13.35 4.94 -0.24
C ALA A 240 12.74 5.86 0.84
N HIS A 241 11.58 6.44 0.53
CA HIS A 241 10.81 7.27 1.46
C HIS A 241 10.43 6.50 2.74
N TYR A 242 9.89 5.27 2.59
CA TYR A 242 9.61 4.39 3.73
C TYR A 242 10.86 4.15 4.59
N LEU A 243 12.00 3.80 3.98
CA LEU A 243 13.23 3.50 4.72
C LEU A 243 13.75 4.71 5.50
N GLU A 244 13.68 5.91 4.91
CA GLU A 244 14.06 7.15 5.58
C GLU A 244 13.17 7.41 6.81
N HIS A 245 11.85 7.31 6.66
CA HIS A 245 10.91 7.53 7.74
C HIS A 245 11.04 6.45 8.83
N MET A 246 11.25 5.19 8.46
CA MET A 246 11.48 4.10 9.43
C MET A 246 12.72 4.32 10.28
N ALA A 247 13.80 4.86 9.71
CA ALA A 247 15.04 5.12 10.43
C ALA A 247 14.85 6.17 11.53
N ARG A 248 14.07 7.21 11.23
CA ARG A 248 13.82 8.37 12.11
C ARG A 248 12.50 8.28 12.90
N ARG A 249 11.81 7.13 12.86
CA ARG A 249 10.43 7.02 13.36
C ARG A 249 10.22 7.40 14.83
N PHE A 250 11.24 7.34 15.68
CA PHE A 250 11.13 7.73 17.10
C PHE A 250 11.58 9.17 17.37
N GLU A 251 12.13 9.85 16.36
CA GLU A 251 12.51 11.25 16.45
C GLU A 251 11.26 12.13 16.50
N SER A 252 11.28 13.19 17.32
CA SER A 252 10.16 14.12 17.40
C SER A 252 10.16 15.05 16.20
N ARG A 253 9.12 14.96 15.35
CA ARG A 253 8.87 15.92 14.27
C ARG A 253 7.83 16.93 14.75
N ALA A 254 8.29 18.00 15.39
CA ALA A 254 7.42 19.06 15.96
C ALA A 254 6.67 19.90 14.90
N GLU A 255 6.85 19.64 13.60
CA GLU A 255 6.49 20.59 12.54
C GLU A 255 5.18 20.27 11.80
N LYS A 256 4.62 19.05 11.91
CA LYS A 256 3.38 18.68 11.22
C LYS A 256 2.28 18.26 12.20
N PRO A 257 1.07 18.84 12.11
CA PRO A 257 -0.07 18.35 12.88
C PRO A 257 -0.42 16.93 12.45
N LEU A 258 -0.81 16.09 13.42
CA LEU A 258 -1.29 14.74 13.13
C LEU A 258 -2.58 14.79 12.28
N PRO A 259 -2.75 13.87 11.32
CA PRO A 259 -4.03 13.71 10.62
C PRO A 259 -5.18 13.48 11.61
N PRO A 260 -6.39 14.04 11.40
CA PRO A 260 -7.48 14.00 12.39
C PRO A 260 -7.98 12.59 12.79
N HIS A 261 -7.65 11.56 12.00
CA HIS A 261 -8.04 10.17 12.23
C HIS A 261 -6.95 9.35 12.93
N LEU A 262 -5.83 9.99 13.31
CA LEU A 262 -4.68 9.36 13.95
C LEU A 262 -4.35 10.04 15.27
N ASP A 263 -3.91 9.24 16.23
CA ASP A 263 -3.50 9.69 17.55
C ASP A 263 -2.09 9.22 17.88
N ALA A 264 -1.29 10.07 18.51
CA ALA A 264 -0.04 9.64 19.12
C ALA A 264 -0.30 9.11 20.53
N VAL A 265 0.17 7.89 20.83
CA VAL A 265 -0.02 7.24 22.13
C VAL A 265 1.28 6.63 22.62
N ASN A 266 1.47 6.59 23.94
CA ASN A 266 2.54 5.82 24.57
C ASN A 266 1.94 4.65 25.34
N ILE A 267 2.32 3.43 24.98
CA ILE A 267 1.82 2.21 25.62
C ILE A 267 3.03 1.42 26.11
N LEU A 268 3.09 1.21 27.43
CA LEU A 268 4.18 0.48 28.10
C LEU A 268 5.59 1.02 27.75
N GLY A 269 5.72 2.33 27.54
CA GLY A 269 7.00 2.98 27.22
C GLY A 269 7.39 2.94 25.75
N VAL A 270 6.51 2.48 24.86
CA VAL A 270 6.71 2.53 23.40
C VAL A 270 5.74 3.55 22.81
N ASP A 271 6.27 4.47 22.00
CA ASP A 271 5.48 5.43 21.24
C ASP A 271 4.85 4.74 20.02
N TYR A 272 3.58 5.04 19.76
CA TYR A 272 2.84 4.57 18.59
C TYR A 272 2.02 5.69 17.94
N ILE A 273 1.82 5.56 16.64
CA ILE A 273 0.70 6.18 15.91
C ILE A 273 -0.45 5.18 15.86
N TYR A 274 -1.57 5.55 16.47
CA TYR A 274 -2.80 4.77 16.55
C TYR A 274 -3.84 5.24 15.54
N GLY A 275 -4.60 4.31 14.97
CA GLY A 275 -5.76 4.60 14.14
C GLY A 275 -6.59 3.35 13.82
N ARG A 276 -7.77 3.56 13.22
CA ARG A 276 -8.64 2.48 12.76
C ARG A 276 -8.32 2.07 11.33
N SER A 277 -8.39 0.78 11.04
CA SER A 277 -8.40 0.25 9.68
C SER A 277 -9.85 0.13 9.22
N GLU A 278 -10.36 1.16 8.53
CA GLU A 278 -11.76 1.23 8.08
C GLU A 278 -12.18 0.01 7.25
N SER A 279 -11.32 -0.40 6.32
CA SER A 279 -11.49 -1.58 5.46
C SER A 279 -11.79 -2.89 6.19
N THR A 280 -11.25 -3.06 7.40
CA THR A 280 -11.34 -4.33 8.14
C THR A 280 -12.10 -4.20 9.45
N GLY A 281 -12.43 -2.97 9.86
CA GLY A 281 -12.92 -2.63 11.19
C GLY A 281 -11.90 -2.81 12.32
N GLY A 282 -10.63 -3.10 11.99
CA GLY A 282 -9.57 -3.38 12.97
C GLY A 282 -8.92 -2.12 13.55
N ARG A 283 -7.96 -2.32 14.46
CA ARG A 283 -7.16 -1.25 15.06
C ARG A 283 -5.68 -1.46 14.77
N LEU A 284 -4.96 -0.38 14.48
CA LEU A 284 -3.54 -0.41 14.11
C LEU A 284 -2.75 0.53 15.02
N TRP A 285 -1.61 0.02 15.52
CA TRP A 285 -0.61 0.79 16.26
C TRP A 285 0.73 0.65 15.55
N VAL A 286 1.21 1.72 14.93
CA VAL A 286 2.50 1.76 14.24
C VAL A 286 3.56 2.30 15.18
N ALA A 287 4.61 1.54 15.45
CA ALA A 287 5.65 1.90 16.41
C ALA A 287 6.47 3.10 15.92
N GLY A 288 6.48 4.17 16.71
CA GLY A 288 7.08 5.46 16.39
C GLY A 288 6.11 6.63 16.57
N LYS A 289 6.56 7.80 16.12
CA LYS A 289 5.90 9.11 16.16
C LYS A 289 5.60 9.66 14.76
N ASP A 290 5.94 8.91 13.71
CA ASP A 290 5.82 9.37 12.33
C ASP A 290 4.50 8.88 11.70
N PRO A 291 3.52 9.78 11.44
CA PRO A 291 2.23 9.40 10.88
C PRO A 291 2.31 8.94 9.42
N ASP A 292 3.35 9.32 8.67
CA ASP A 292 3.49 8.94 7.26
C ASP A 292 3.74 7.41 7.12
N LEU A 293 4.14 6.74 8.21
CA LEU A 293 4.32 5.30 8.26
C LEU A 293 3.00 4.51 8.37
N PHE A 294 1.91 5.14 8.81
CA PHE A 294 0.66 4.44 9.14
C PHE A 294 0.12 3.60 7.98
N ASN A 295 0.07 4.20 6.78
CA ASN A 295 -0.51 3.58 5.59
C ASN A 295 0.26 2.35 5.09
N TYR A 296 1.55 2.22 5.41
CA TYR A 296 2.37 1.07 5.01
C TYR A 296 2.01 -0.22 5.76
N PHE A 297 1.39 -0.10 6.93
CA PHE A 297 1.09 -1.24 7.82
C PHE A 297 -0.40 -1.60 7.88
N LEU A 298 -1.25 -0.91 7.10
CA LEU A 298 -2.65 -1.29 6.92
C LEU A 298 -2.76 -2.76 6.45
N PRO A 299 -3.63 -3.59 7.06
CA PRO A 299 -3.71 -5.02 6.80
C PRO A 299 -3.89 -5.40 5.33
N GLU A 300 -4.56 -4.56 4.55
CA GLU A 300 -4.82 -4.77 3.12
C GLU A 300 -3.52 -4.77 2.30
N ARG A 301 -2.44 -4.16 2.82
CA ARG A 301 -1.12 -4.06 2.18
C ARG A 301 -0.30 -5.34 2.27
N TRP A 302 -0.61 -6.24 3.21
CA TRP A 302 0.24 -7.40 3.53
C TRP A 302 -0.51 -8.69 3.91
N ARG A 303 -1.79 -8.63 4.32
CA ARG A 303 -2.52 -9.81 4.80
C ARG A 303 -2.92 -10.78 3.67
N ARG A 304 -3.07 -10.27 2.45
CA ARG A 304 -3.43 -11.05 1.24
C ARG A 304 -2.28 -11.18 0.24
N THR A 305 -1.07 -10.75 0.59
CA THR A 305 0.11 -10.96 -0.25
C THR A 305 0.62 -12.38 -0.06
N PRO A 306 1.28 -12.99 -1.07
CA PRO A 306 1.92 -14.29 -0.90
C PRO A 306 2.83 -14.29 0.33
N ALA A 307 2.70 -15.32 1.16
CA ALA A 307 3.42 -15.41 2.42
C ALA A 307 4.05 -16.79 2.57
N GLU A 308 5.27 -16.81 3.08
CA GLU A 308 6.06 -18.01 3.38
C GLU A 308 5.98 -18.26 4.89
N SER A 309 5.60 -19.47 5.29
CA SER A 309 5.62 -19.84 6.71
C SER A 309 7.07 -19.97 7.18
N LEU A 310 7.42 -19.30 8.27
CA LEU A 310 8.75 -19.37 8.89
C LEU A 310 8.79 -20.36 10.06
N SER A 311 7.65 -20.87 10.51
CA SER A 311 7.58 -21.81 11.61
C SER A 311 6.57 -22.91 11.31
N PRO A 312 6.90 -24.19 11.55
CA PRO A 312 5.92 -25.26 11.46
C PRO A 312 5.00 -25.31 12.68
N TYR A 313 5.34 -24.65 13.79
CA TYR A 313 4.64 -24.73 15.07
C TYR A 313 3.92 -23.44 15.46
N ALA A 314 4.32 -22.30 14.89
CA ALA A 314 3.75 -20.99 15.20
C ALA A 314 3.24 -20.32 13.92
N GLN A 315 2.21 -19.48 14.07
CA GLN A 315 1.66 -18.70 12.97
C GLN A 315 2.56 -17.48 12.67
N VAL A 316 3.73 -17.75 12.10
CA VAL A 316 4.76 -16.75 11.74
C VAL A 316 4.99 -16.80 10.23
N PHE A 317 4.84 -15.65 9.58
CA PHE A 317 4.89 -15.58 8.13
C PHE A 317 5.78 -14.43 7.67
N ARG A 318 6.58 -14.70 6.64
CA ARG A 318 7.29 -13.70 5.86
C ARG A 318 6.45 -13.30 4.67
N THR A 319 6.35 -12.01 4.39
CA THR A 319 5.71 -11.52 3.17
C THR A 319 6.39 -10.28 2.62
N ARG A 320 6.16 -10.02 1.34
CA ARG A 320 6.52 -8.78 0.67
C ARG A 320 5.24 -7.99 0.42
N THR A 321 5.12 -6.82 1.03
CA THR A 321 3.94 -5.95 0.89
C THR A 321 3.81 -5.42 -0.53
N LYS A 322 2.65 -4.83 -0.84
CA LYS A 322 2.41 -4.17 -2.14
C LYS A 322 3.33 -2.99 -2.39
N ASP A 323 3.84 -2.36 -1.34
CA ASP A 323 4.84 -1.28 -1.41
C ASP A 323 6.29 -1.81 -1.40
N ASN A 324 6.49 -3.10 -1.72
CA ASN A 324 7.82 -3.71 -1.85
C ASN A 324 8.62 -3.70 -0.52
N ILE A 325 7.92 -3.82 0.61
CA ILE A 325 8.53 -3.89 1.93
C ILE A 325 8.53 -5.35 2.38
N ASN A 326 9.68 -5.85 2.84
CA ASN A 326 9.75 -7.18 3.46
C ASN A 326 9.39 -7.07 4.94
N LEU A 327 8.40 -7.84 5.37
CA LEU A 327 7.92 -7.89 6.74
C LEU A 327 7.78 -9.34 7.21
N VAL A 328 7.87 -9.52 8.53
CA VAL A 328 7.45 -10.74 9.22
C VAL A 328 6.26 -10.39 10.07
N TRP A 329 5.16 -11.14 9.95
CA TRP A 329 4.00 -10.97 10.81
C TRP A 329 3.70 -12.26 11.56
N ARG A 330 3.23 -12.13 12.80
CA ARG A 330 2.92 -13.26 13.68
C ARG A 330 1.62 -13.03 14.43
N VAL A 331 0.76 -14.05 14.45
CA VAL A 331 -0.45 -14.05 15.31
C VAL A 331 -0.03 -14.29 16.76
N SER A 332 -0.42 -13.38 17.65
CA SER A 332 -0.11 -13.46 19.07
C SER A 332 -0.87 -14.60 19.72
N ARG A 333 -0.15 -15.38 20.52
CA ARG A 333 -0.69 -16.48 21.34
C ARG A 333 -1.25 -16.00 22.68
N MET A 334 -1.37 -14.68 22.87
CA MET A 334 -1.95 -14.10 24.08
C MET A 334 -3.37 -14.66 24.32
N GLY A 335 -3.57 -15.20 25.51
CA GLY A 335 -4.82 -15.86 25.90
C GLY A 335 -4.84 -17.37 25.66
N GLU A 336 -3.82 -17.95 25.03
CA GLU A 336 -3.58 -19.39 25.04
C GLU A 336 -2.85 -19.80 26.33
N VAL A 337 -3.05 -21.06 26.74
CA VAL A 337 -2.26 -21.68 27.81
C VAL A 337 -0.98 -22.25 27.19
N PRO A 338 0.21 -21.85 27.64
CA PRO A 338 1.44 -22.41 27.09
C PRO A 338 1.61 -23.89 27.46
N ASP A 339 1.83 -24.72 26.45
CA ASP A 339 2.33 -26.09 26.61
C ASP A 339 3.85 -26.07 26.47
N SER A 340 4.58 -26.47 27.52
CA SER A 340 6.04 -26.57 27.51
C SER A 340 6.48 -28.03 27.52
N SER A 341 7.50 -28.33 26.71
CA SER A 341 8.18 -29.63 26.66
C SER A 341 9.36 -29.76 27.65
N GLY A 342 9.51 -28.81 28.58
CA GLY A 342 10.58 -28.79 29.58
C GLY A 342 10.24 -29.51 30.90
N GLY A 343 11.22 -29.63 31.80
CA GLY A 343 11.04 -30.23 33.13
C GLY A 343 10.03 -29.47 34.02
N GLU A 344 9.54 -30.13 35.08
CA GLU A 344 8.38 -29.71 35.89
C GLU A 344 8.45 -28.26 36.42
N GLU A 345 9.57 -27.82 37.01
CA GLU A 345 9.69 -26.46 37.57
C GLU A 345 9.63 -25.36 36.49
N ARG A 346 10.18 -25.64 35.31
CA ARG A 346 10.21 -24.70 34.19
C ARG A 346 8.84 -24.61 33.52
N LEU A 347 8.10 -25.72 33.50
CA LEU A 347 6.71 -25.77 33.05
C LEU A 347 5.81 -24.91 33.95
N GLU A 348 6.01 -24.94 35.27
CA GLU A 348 5.24 -24.10 36.20
C GLU A 348 5.50 -22.62 35.97
N SER A 349 6.78 -22.19 35.90
CA SER A 349 7.12 -20.79 35.61
C SER A 349 6.54 -20.29 34.27
N VAL A 350 6.52 -21.15 33.25
CA VAL A 350 5.93 -20.83 31.94
C VAL A 350 4.40 -20.68 32.04
N ARG A 351 3.73 -21.56 32.78
CA ARG A 351 2.29 -21.48 33.05
C ARG A 351 1.93 -20.26 33.89
N GLU A 352 2.72 -19.92 34.90
CA GLU A 352 2.54 -18.72 35.72
C GLU A 352 2.72 -17.43 34.91
N LEU A 353 3.70 -17.39 34.01
CA LEU A 353 3.93 -16.22 33.17
C LEU A 353 2.79 -16.04 32.16
N GLY A 354 2.40 -17.10 31.45
CA GLY A 354 1.53 -17.05 30.27
C GLY A 354 2.22 -16.40 29.07
N PHE A 355 1.57 -16.41 27.90
CA PHE A 355 2.07 -15.68 26.74
C PHE A 355 1.96 -14.16 26.94
N ASN A 356 3.02 -13.43 26.61
CA ASN A 356 3.03 -11.98 26.65
C ASN A 356 2.05 -11.36 25.65
N SER A 357 1.50 -10.20 26.02
CA SER A 357 0.71 -9.42 25.07
C SER A 357 1.62 -8.78 24.00
N PRO A 358 1.11 -8.51 22.79
CA PRO A 358 1.86 -7.83 21.73
C PRO A 358 2.56 -6.54 22.18
N PHE A 359 1.91 -5.78 23.07
CA PHE A 359 2.42 -4.52 23.59
C PHE A 359 3.59 -4.73 24.57
N GLU A 360 3.56 -5.79 25.37
CA GLU A 360 4.69 -6.15 26.22
C GLU A 360 5.87 -6.66 25.42
N GLU A 361 5.61 -7.48 24.40
CA GLU A 361 6.66 -7.95 23.49
C GLU A 361 7.41 -6.79 22.85
N PHE A 362 6.67 -5.77 22.37
CA PHE A 362 7.25 -4.55 21.84
C PHE A 362 7.98 -3.74 22.92
N ALA A 363 7.40 -3.61 24.13
CA ALA A 363 8.04 -2.89 25.23
C ALA A 363 9.38 -3.51 25.63
N MET A 364 9.45 -4.84 25.76
CA MET A 364 10.68 -5.54 26.08
C MET A 364 11.69 -5.46 24.94
N ALA A 365 11.26 -5.60 23.69
CA ALA A 365 12.14 -5.45 22.53
C ALA A 365 12.73 -4.03 22.45
N ASN A 366 11.92 -3.01 22.74
CA ASN A 366 12.36 -1.62 22.78
C ASN A 366 13.38 -1.38 23.91
N ASP A 367 13.08 -1.85 25.12
CA ASP A 367 13.98 -1.73 26.29
C ASP A 367 15.30 -2.48 26.06
N LEU A 368 15.26 -3.71 25.53
CA LEU A 368 16.47 -4.46 25.17
C LEU A 368 17.35 -3.73 24.16
N ASN A 369 16.75 -3.16 23.09
CA ASN A 369 17.50 -2.34 22.13
C ASN A 369 18.13 -1.12 22.78
N SER A 370 17.41 -0.43 23.66
CA SER A 370 17.94 0.73 24.39
C SER A 370 19.13 0.37 25.31
N ARG A 371 19.19 -0.89 25.76
CA ARG A 371 20.29 -1.47 26.56
C ARG A 371 21.35 -2.18 25.71
N GLY A 372 21.36 -1.94 24.40
CA GLY A 372 22.36 -2.46 23.47
C GLY A 372 22.24 -3.96 23.17
N PHE A 373 21.11 -4.60 23.49
CA PHE A 373 20.80 -5.95 23.01
C PHE A 373 19.96 -5.84 21.74
N ARG A 374 20.50 -6.28 20.61
CA ARG A 374 19.81 -6.17 19.31
C ARG A 374 18.58 -7.09 19.27
N THR A 375 17.44 -6.56 18.85
CA THR A 375 16.21 -7.32 18.59
C THR A 375 15.68 -7.09 17.18
N VAL A 376 14.81 -7.95 16.65
CA VAL A 376 14.09 -7.65 15.39
C VAL A 376 13.36 -6.30 15.48
N PHE A 377 13.22 -5.61 14.35
CA PHE A 377 12.70 -4.25 14.35
C PHE A 377 11.19 -4.22 14.58
N LEU A 378 10.79 -3.42 15.56
CA LEU A 378 9.39 -3.08 15.82
C LEU A 378 8.81 -2.33 14.61
N ARG A 379 7.68 -2.80 14.08
CA ARG A 379 6.94 -2.11 13.02
C ARG A 379 5.55 -1.70 13.47
N ALA A 380 4.68 -2.65 13.75
CA ALA A 380 3.31 -2.35 14.11
C ALA A 380 2.61 -3.51 14.83
N ILE A 381 1.51 -3.21 15.49
CA ILE A 381 0.58 -4.18 16.06
C ILE A 381 -0.77 -3.92 15.40
N TYR A 382 -1.45 -4.98 14.95
CA TYR A 382 -2.77 -4.91 14.35
C TYR A 382 -3.74 -5.83 15.09
N MET A 383 -4.86 -5.29 15.54
CA MET A 383 -5.98 -6.06 16.07
C MET A 383 -7.03 -6.25 14.96
N THR A 384 -7.47 -7.49 14.77
CA THR A 384 -8.51 -7.82 13.77
C THR A 384 -9.82 -7.11 14.10
N GLY A 385 -10.58 -6.65 13.10
CA GLY A 385 -11.91 -6.06 13.34
C GLY A 385 -13.05 -7.07 13.50
N ARG A 386 -12.82 -8.36 13.21
CA ARG A 386 -13.81 -9.42 13.42
C ARG A 386 -13.51 -10.12 14.73
N LYS A 387 -14.58 -10.48 15.43
CA LYS A 387 -14.52 -11.35 16.60
C LYS A 387 -14.12 -12.76 16.20
N VAL A 388 -13.36 -13.42 17.06
CA VAL A 388 -12.89 -14.79 16.90
C VAL A 388 -13.58 -15.64 17.96
N GLU A 389 -14.27 -16.69 17.54
CA GLU A 389 -14.83 -17.67 18.48
C GLU A 389 -13.70 -18.54 19.01
N ARG A 390 -13.43 -18.46 20.32
CA ARG A 390 -12.44 -19.30 21.00
C ARG A 390 -13.16 -20.41 21.76
N SER A 391 -12.80 -21.65 21.49
CA SER A 391 -13.29 -22.82 22.22
C SER A 391 -12.41 -23.09 23.46
N GLY A 392 -12.99 -23.01 24.66
CA GLY A 392 -12.32 -23.36 25.92
C GLY A 392 -12.07 -22.19 26.89
N VAL A 393 -11.48 -22.49 28.05
CA VAL A 393 -11.09 -21.48 29.05
C VAL A 393 -9.72 -20.91 28.66
N GLY A 394 -9.69 -19.69 28.13
CA GLY A 394 -8.45 -18.99 27.78
C GLY A 394 -7.77 -18.33 28.99
N ASP A 395 -6.50 -17.96 28.84
CA ASP A 395 -5.74 -17.20 29.84
C ASP A 395 -6.11 -15.71 29.84
N LEU A 396 -6.91 -15.27 30.81
CA LEU A 396 -7.38 -13.89 30.90
C LEU A 396 -6.44 -12.95 31.68
N ARG A 397 -5.37 -13.45 32.29
CA ARG A 397 -4.51 -12.66 33.20
C ARG A 397 -3.92 -11.42 32.53
N ARG A 398 -3.55 -11.51 31.26
CA ARG A 398 -3.04 -10.37 30.48
C ARG A 398 -4.12 -9.32 30.22
N HIS A 399 -5.34 -9.74 29.93
CA HIS A 399 -6.49 -8.86 29.76
C HIS A 399 -6.78 -8.11 31.06
N GLU A 400 -6.78 -8.80 32.19
CA GLU A 400 -7.00 -8.21 33.53
C GLU A 400 -5.90 -7.22 33.91
N ARG A 401 -4.63 -7.61 33.75
CA ARG A 401 -3.49 -6.76 34.14
C ARG A 401 -3.41 -5.48 33.32
N LEU A 402 -3.77 -5.54 32.04
CA LEU A 402 -3.76 -4.38 31.15
C LEU A 402 -5.15 -3.72 31.02
N ALA A 403 -6.14 -4.15 31.81
CA ALA A 403 -7.52 -3.66 31.77
C ALA A 403 -7.67 -2.17 32.12
N ARG A 404 -6.64 -1.52 32.67
CA ARG A 404 -6.65 -0.08 32.97
C ARG A 404 -6.18 0.77 31.79
N ILE A 405 -5.48 0.19 30.82
CA ILE A 405 -5.02 0.92 29.64
C ILE A 405 -6.17 1.03 28.64
N ARG A 406 -6.38 2.24 28.14
CA ARG A 406 -7.44 2.60 27.19
C ARG A 406 -6.83 3.11 25.90
N THR A 407 -7.48 2.82 24.78
CA THR A 407 -7.18 3.46 23.50
C THR A 407 -7.68 4.92 23.51
N PRO A 408 -7.23 5.77 22.57
CA PRO A 408 -7.76 7.12 22.40
C PRO A 408 -9.29 7.17 22.29
N ASP A 409 -9.88 6.17 21.63
CA ASP A 409 -11.34 6.01 21.51
C ASP A 409 -12.07 5.62 22.82
N GLY A 410 -11.35 5.49 23.95
CA GLY A 410 -11.92 5.11 25.25
C GLY A 410 -12.17 3.61 25.46
N GLU A 411 -11.75 2.76 24.52
CA GLU A 411 -11.93 1.31 24.56
C GLU A 411 -10.78 0.59 25.29
N PRO A 412 -10.97 -0.61 25.85
CA PRO A 412 -9.87 -1.40 26.40
C PRO A 412 -8.77 -1.68 25.37
N LEU A 413 -7.52 -1.69 25.83
CA LEU A 413 -6.36 -2.02 24.97
C LEU A 413 -6.44 -3.44 24.40
N LEU A 414 -6.81 -4.39 25.26
CA LEU A 414 -6.93 -5.81 24.94
C LEU A 414 -8.39 -6.25 24.97
N LEU A 415 -8.88 -6.79 23.84
CA LEU A 415 -10.20 -7.39 23.71
C LEU A 415 -10.08 -8.92 23.64
N PRO A 416 -10.70 -9.70 24.54
CA PRO A 416 -10.58 -11.16 24.59
C PRO A 416 -11.08 -11.90 23.35
N ASP A 417 -12.00 -11.27 22.62
CA ASP A 417 -12.68 -11.82 21.45
C ASP A 417 -12.02 -11.42 20.13
N HIS A 418 -10.79 -10.87 20.15
CA HIS A 418 -10.09 -10.45 18.94
C HIS A 418 -8.65 -10.99 18.89
N ASP A 419 -8.17 -11.26 17.68
CA ASP A 419 -6.78 -11.64 17.47
C ASP A 419 -5.90 -10.41 17.28
N TYR A 420 -4.68 -10.51 17.80
CA TYR A 420 -3.64 -9.52 17.64
C TYR A 420 -2.52 -10.08 16.80
N ILE A 421 -2.05 -9.29 15.83
CA ILE A 421 -0.96 -9.63 14.93
C ILE A 421 0.18 -8.64 15.17
N THR A 422 1.36 -9.17 15.46
CA THR A 422 2.60 -8.39 15.55
C THR A 422 3.27 -8.34 14.19
N ILE A 423 3.77 -7.16 13.81
CA ILE A 423 4.48 -6.91 12.55
C ILE A 423 5.90 -6.46 12.89
N TRP A 424 6.87 -7.16 12.32
CA TRP A 424 8.29 -6.99 12.54
C TRP A 424 9.02 -6.74 11.22
N GLY A 425 10.16 -6.06 11.30
CA GLY A 425 11.03 -5.87 10.14
C GLY A 425 11.67 -7.19 9.74
N PHE A 426 11.66 -7.49 8.44
CA PHE A 426 12.39 -8.65 7.92
C PHE A 426 13.91 -8.45 8.10
N TRP A 427 14.57 -9.47 8.64
CA TRP A 427 16.01 -9.46 8.90
C TRP A 427 16.78 -10.09 7.73
N ASN A 428 17.72 -9.34 7.16
CA ASN A 428 18.59 -9.79 6.07
C ASN A 428 20.06 -9.90 6.50
N GLY A 429 20.33 -10.21 7.77
CA GLY A 429 21.69 -10.20 8.32
C GLY A 429 22.09 -8.79 8.76
N ALA A 430 23.39 -8.49 8.80
CA ALA A 430 23.93 -7.25 9.37
C ALA A 430 23.32 -6.01 8.68
N ASP A 431 22.34 -5.38 9.32
CA ASP A 431 21.53 -4.34 8.70
C ASP A 431 22.36 -3.14 8.23
N LYS A 432 22.39 -2.99 6.90
CA LYS A 432 22.89 -1.82 6.15
C LYS A 432 21.75 -0.97 5.59
N LEU A 433 20.52 -1.19 6.08
CA LEU A 433 19.29 -0.62 5.53
C LEU A 433 18.99 0.82 5.98
N VAL A 434 19.94 1.49 6.63
CA VAL A 434 19.86 2.91 6.95
C VAL A 434 21.07 3.58 6.30
N VAL A 435 20.85 4.18 5.12
CA VAL A 435 21.76 5.12 4.45
C VAL A 435 23.07 4.52 3.90
N GLY A 436 23.08 4.23 2.58
CA GLY A 436 24.27 4.35 1.73
C GLY A 436 25.43 3.37 1.93
N HIS A 437 25.34 2.38 2.82
CA HIS A 437 26.45 1.45 3.06
C HIS A 437 26.55 0.34 1.99
N ARG A 438 27.58 0.41 1.14
CA ARG A 438 28.06 -0.70 0.30
C ARG A 438 29.01 -1.60 1.11
N GLY A 439 28.48 -2.54 1.88
CA GLY A 439 29.27 -3.64 2.43
C GLY A 439 28.88 -4.99 1.83
N PRO A 440 29.68 -6.05 1.99
CA PRO A 440 29.46 -7.38 1.37
C PRO A 440 28.08 -7.97 1.71
N ALA A 441 27.45 -8.71 0.79
CA ALA A 441 26.11 -9.23 1.04
C ALA A 441 26.13 -10.18 2.25
N SER A 442 25.17 -10.00 3.16
CA SER A 442 24.94 -10.94 4.26
C SER A 442 23.52 -11.46 4.18
N ARG A 443 23.31 -12.69 4.64
CA ARG A 443 22.00 -13.31 4.78
C ARG A 443 21.68 -13.48 6.26
N GLY A 444 20.43 -13.23 6.63
CA GLY A 444 19.91 -13.53 7.96
C GLY A 444 19.42 -14.96 8.03
N LEU A 445 19.72 -15.65 9.13
CA LEU A 445 19.27 -17.00 9.43
C LEU A 445 18.92 -17.10 10.91
N ASP A 446 17.97 -17.95 11.27
CA ASP A 446 17.87 -18.40 12.64
C ASP A 446 18.96 -19.46 12.94
N ALA A 447 19.34 -19.62 14.21
CA ALA A 447 20.46 -20.46 14.59
C ALA A 447 20.21 -21.96 14.33
N GLU A 448 18.94 -22.40 14.37
CA GLU A 448 18.57 -23.78 14.03
C GLU A 448 18.85 -24.06 12.55
N SER A 449 18.36 -23.18 11.67
CA SER A 449 18.61 -23.26 10.23
C SER A 449 20.09 -23.15 9.89
N ALA A 450 20.84 -22.28 10.58
CA ALA A 450 22.29 -22.18 10.39
C ALA A 450 23.02 -23.49 10.74
N CYS A 451 22.58 -24.18 11.79
CA CYS A 451 23.13 -25.48 12.19
C CYS A 451 22.74 -26.57 11.18
N PHE A 452 21.46 -26.62 10.79
CA PHE A 452 20.95 -27.55 9.79
C PHE A 452 21.65 -27.41 8.43
N GLU A 453 21.95 -26.18 8.01
CA GLU A 453 22.69 -25.90 6.78
C GLU A 453 24.21 -26.20 6.90
N GLY A 454 24.71 -26.60 8.08
CA GLY A 454 26.13 -26.88 8.33
C GLY A 454 27.03 -25.64 8.37
N ILE A 455 26.46 -24.45 8.60
CA ILE A 455 27.19 -23.18 8.75
C ILE A 455 27.82 -23.10 10.16
N ILE A 456 27.12 -23.65 11.14
CA ILE A 456 27.61 -23.83 12.51
C ILE A 456 27.43 -25.30 12.91
N ASN A 457 28.22 -25.76 13.89
CA ASN A 457 28.05 -27.08 14.49
C ASN A 457 27.22 -26.99 15.79
N ASP A 458 26.86 -28.14 16.35
CA ASP A 458 26.04 -28.22 17.57
C ASP A 458 26.68 -27.53 18.78
N GLU A 459 28.00 -27.59 18.90
CA GLU A 459 28.76 -26.91 19.96
C GLU A 459 28.62 -25.38 19.84
N THR A 460 28.80 -24.83 18.63
CA THR A 460 28.60 -23.41 18.35
C THR A 460 27.14 -23.01 18.60
N LEU A 461 26.18 -23.85 18.22
CA LEU A 461 24.76 -23.58 18.49
C LEU A 461 24.48 -23.48 19.99
N ALA A 462 25.00 -24.43 20.78
CA ALA A 462 24.88 -24.41 22.24
C ALA A 462 25.53 -23.14 22.84
N ASP A 463 26.71 -22.75 22.36
CA ASP A 463 27.39 -21.53 22.77
C ASP A 463 26.59 -20.27 22.45
N LEU A 464 25.94 -20.21 21.27
CA LEU A 464 25.08 -19.08 20.90
C LEU A 464 23.87 -18.95 21.81
N ILE A 465 23.25 -20.08 22.19
CA ILE A 465 22.14 -20.11 23.13
C ILE A 465 22.60 -19.66 24.52
N TYR A 466 23.70 -20.22 25.03
CA TYR A 466 24.27 -19.85 26.32
C TYR A 466 24.65 -18.36 26.37
N LEU A 467 25.30 -17.86 25.32
CA LEU A 467 25.67 -16.45 25.19
C LEU A 467 24.43 -15.55 25.17
N THR A 468 23.36 -15.96 24.49
CA THR A 468 22.10 -15.23 24.45
C THR A 468 21.46 -15.17 25.83
N GLN A 469 21.32 -16.29 26.52
CA GLN A 469 20.78 -16.36 27.89
C GLN A 469 21.58 -15.48 28.84
N SER A 470 22.91 -15.61 28.81
CA SER A 470 23.82 -14.80 29.63
C SER A 470 23.62 -13.31 29.36
N ARG A 471 23.58 -12.89 28.09
CA ARG A 471 23.40 -11.48 27.71
C ARG A 471 22.04 -10.91 28.10
N LEU A 472 20.98 -11.74 28.11
CA LEU A 472 19.66 -11.37 28.61
C LEU A 472 19.67 -11.20 30.13
N ALA A 473 20.26 -12.17 30.86
CA ALA A 473 20.33 -12.15 32.32
C ALA A 473 21.09 -10.92 32.84
N HIS A 474 22.23 -10.59 32.22
CA HIS A 474 23.00 -9.37 32.54
C HIS A 474 22.21 -8.06 32.32
N ARG A 475 21.08 -8.11 31.60
CA ARG A 475 20.19 -6.97 31.34
C ARG A 475 18.89 -7.04 32.15
N GLY A 476 18.78 -8.00 33.07
CA GLY A 476 17.61 -8.21 33.92
C GLY A 476 16.48 -8.96 33.23
N TYR A 477 16.78 -9.79 32.23
CA TYR A 477 15.78 -10.57 31.49
C TYR A 477 16.07 -12.07 31.51
N GLU A 478 15.00 -12.85 31.55
CA GLU A 478 15.02 -14.31 31.43
C GLU A 478 14.03 -14.73 30.35
N HIS A 479 14.47 -15.61 29.44
CA HIS A 479 13.60 -16.23 28.45
C HIS A 479 13.28 -17.67 28.88
N LEU A 480 12.03 -17.91 29.27
CA LEU A 480 11.62 -19.17 29.89
C LEU A 480 11.67 -20.37 28.93
N ASP A 481 11.57 -20.14 27.62
CA ASP A 481 11.68 -21.19 26.60
C ASP A 481 12.53 -20.75 25.41
N LEU A 482 13.82 -20.47 25.65
CA LEU A 482 14.71 -20.00 24.59
C LEU A 482 15.10 -21.16 23.67
N ARG A 483 14.71 -21.07 22.40
CA ARG A 483 14.99 -22.08 21.37
C ARG A 483 15.98 -21.57 20.33
N PRO A 484 16.72 -22.47 19.65
CA PRO A 484 17.58 -22.14 18.49
C PRO A 484 16.95 -21.17 17.48
N ASN A 485 15.71 -21.41 17.07
CA ASN A 485 15.01 -20.56 16.11
C ASN A 485 14.59 -19.17 16.62
N HIS A 486 14.78 -18.88 17.91
CA HIS A 486 14.54 -17.54 18.49
C HIS A 486 15.74 -16.60 18.33
N VAL A 487 16.91 -17.13 17.95
CA VAL A 487 18.15 -16.38 17.81
C VAL A 487 18.51 -16.26 16.34
N LEU A 488 18.60 -15.02 15.85
CA LEU A 488 19.02 -14.73 14.50
C LEU A 488 20.52 -14.42 14.45
N VAL A 489 21.17 -14.98 13.45
CA VAL A 489 22.58 -14.76 13.07
C VAL A 489 22.67 -14.15 11.68
N SER A 490 23.85 -13.59 11.40
CA SER A 490 24.23 -13.06 10.09
C SER A 490 25.30 -13.94 9.47
N VAL A 491 25.15 -14.29 8.19
CA VAL A 491 26.11 -15.11 7.44
C VAL A 491 26.61 -14.34 6.23
N ASN A 492 27.92 -14.31 6.01
CA ASN A 492 28.54 -13.64 4.87
C ASN A 492 28.54 -14.53 3.59
N GLU A 493 29.00 -13.98 2.46
CA GLU A 493 29.14 -14.73 1.18
C GLU A 493 30.05 -15.97 1.27
N ARG A 494 30.96 -16.02 2.25
CA ARG A 494 31.86 -17.17 2.49
C ARG A 494 31.24 -18.25 3.38
N ARG A 495 29.95 -18.12 3.73
CA ARG A 495 29.24 -19.01 4.67
C ARG A 495 29.84 -18.98 6.09
N GLU A 496 30.35 -17.84 6.51
CA GLU A 496 30.87 -17.64 7.88
C GLU A 496 29.95 -16.70 8.65
N LEU A 497 29.88 -16.88 9.98
CA LEU A 497 29.16 -15.97 10.87
C LEU A 497 29.80 -14.58 10.83
N VAL A 498 28.98 -13.56 10.63
CA VAL A 498 29.38 -12.17 10.80
C VAL A 498 29.57 -11.91 12.30
N ARG A 499 30.70 -11.30 12.64
CA ARG A 499 31.10 -10.96 14.00
C ARG A 499 31.09 -9.45 14.20
N ASP A 500 30.77 -9.02 15.41
CA ASP A 500 30.88 -7.65 15.85
C ASP A 500 32.35 -7.23 16.05
N SER A 501 32.58 -5.97 16.40
CA SER A 501 33.91 -5.42 16.66
C SER A 501 34.67 -6.09 17.81
N THR A 502 33.99 -6.89 18.63
CA THR A 502 34.59 -7.68 19.73
C THR A 502 34.92 -9.11 19.30
N GLY A 503 34.74 -9.45 18.03
CA GLY A 503 34.95 -10.80 17.50
C GLY A 503 33.84 -11.79 17.86
N ARG A 504 32.74 -11.33 18.48
CA ARG A 504 31.61 -12.18 18.87
C ARG A 504 30.57 -12.21 17.75
N PRO A 505 29.84 -13.32 17.53
CA PRO A 505 28.78 -13.35 16.54
C PRO A 505 27.74 -12.26 16.75
N GLU A 506 27.29 -11.64 15.66
CA GLU A 506 26.17 -10.70 15.71
C GLU A 506 24.87 -11.46 15.95
N LEU A 507 24.30 -11.29 17.15
CA LEU A 507 23.06 -11.95 17.56
C LEU A 507 21.91 -10.97 17.65
N ARG A 508 20.73 -11.44 17.29
CA ARG A 508 19.47 -10.70 17.42
C ARG A 508 18.36 -11.62 17.92
N LEU A 509 17.62 -11.19 18.94
CA LEU A 509 16.46 -11.94 19.44
C LEU A 509 15.23 -11.64 18.57
N CYS A 510 14.46 -12.66 18.20
CA CYS A 510 13.24 -12.52 17.39
C CYS A 510 11.95 -13.01 18.06
N ASN A 511 12.03 -13.65 19.23
CA ASN A 511 10.86 -14.09 20.01
C ASN A 511 10.87 -13.50 21.43
N PHE A 512 9.72 -12.98 21.88
CA PHE A 512 9.51 -12.35 23.18
C PHE A 512 8.30 -12.92 23.92
N GLU A 513 7.67 -13.98 23.40
CA GLU A 513 6.40 -14.54 23.89
C GLU A 513 6.47 -15.01 25.35
N LEU A 514 7.62 -15.55 25.75
CA LEU A 514 7.90 -16.09 27.10
C LEU A 514 9.13 -15.42 27.73
N LEU A 515 9.40 -14.17 27.36
CA LEU A 515 10.43 -13.34 27.97
C LEU A 515 9.83 -12.62 29.19
N ARG A 516 10.57 -12.57 30.30
CA ARG A 516 10.18 -11.80 31.48
C ARG A 516 11.37 -11.03 32.06
N ARG A 517 11.07 -10.00 32.84
CA ARG A 517 12.08 -9.38 33.72
C ARG A 517 12.39 -10.31 34.89
N ILE A 518 13.66 -10.39 35.25
CA ILE A 518 14.10 -11.10 36.46
C ILE A 518 13.62 -10.26 37.66
N PRO A 519 12.91 -10.84 38.63
CA PRO A 519 12.55 -10.14 39.87
C PRO A 519 13.81 -9.61 40.58
N GLU A 520 13.76 -8.39 41.08
CA GLU A 520 14.85 -7.80 41.89
C GLU A 520 15.07 -8.55 43.21
#